data_AF-A0A358IZ74-F1
#
_entry.id   AF-A0A358IZ74-F1
#
_cell.length_a   1.000
_cell.length_b   1.000
_cell.length_c   1.000
_cell.angle_alpha   90.00
_cell.angle_beta   90.00
_cell.angle_gamma   90.00
#
_symmetry.space_group_name_H-M   'P 1'
#
loop_
_entity.id
_entity.type
_entity.pdbx_description
1 polymer ?
#
loop_
_entity_poly.entity_id
_entity_poly.type
_entity_poly.pdbx_seq_one_letter_code
_entity_poly.pdbx_strand_id
1 'polypeptide(L)'
;MFTTLAVAARDRKRLAEISGVAARFGLEAVLLRLGLGGGGADETDGPEPLPRRTRQALEALGPTFVKLGQILSTRSDLLPADWIAEFEQLQSAGPTLDFEALRPEVEAALGG
;
A
#
# COMPACT_ATOMS: atom_id res chain seq x y z
N MET A 1 -27.00 -13.95 -8.84
CA MET A 1 -27.49 -12.62 -8.41
C MET A 1 -27.31 -12.32 -6.91
N PHE A 2 -27.27 -13.32 -6.00
CA PHE A 2 -26.98 -13.07 -4.58
C PHE A 2 -25.49 -12.82 -4.27
N THR A 3 -24.57 -13.35 -5.10
CA THR A 3 -23.13 -13.14 -4.95
C THR A 3 -22.70 -11.69 -5.21
N THR A 4 -23.34 -10.99 -6.15
CA THR A 4 -23.09 -9.57 -6.45
C THR A 4 -23.46 -8.66 -5.28
N LEU A 5 -24.49 -9.00 -4.50
CA LEU A 5 -24.87 -8.25 -3.29
C LEU A 5 -23.85 -8.44 -2.15
N ALA A 6 -23.33 -9.66 -1.97
CA ALA A 6 -22.31 -9.96 -0.97
C ALA A 6 -20.95 -9.36 -1.33
N VAL A 7 -20.58 -9.37 -2.61
CA VAL A 7 -19.40 -8.69 -3.14
C VAL A 7 -19.54 -7.19 -2.95
N ALA A 8 -20.63 -6.57 -3.40
CA ALA A 8 -20.86 -5.13 -3.20
C ALA A 8 -20.87 -4.69 -1.71
N ALA A 9 -21.37 -5.53 -0.80
CA ALA A 9 -21.31 -5.26 0.64
C ALA A 9 -19.88 -5.41 1.20
N ARG A 10 -19.14 -6.42 0.77
CA ARG A 10 -17.72 -6.63 1.14
C ARG A 10 -16.82 -5.53 0.58
N ASP A 11 -17.12 -5.07 -0.63
CA ASP A 11 -16.42 -3.98 -1.30
C ASP A 11 -16.58 -2.69 -0.51
N ARG A 12 -17.79 -2.39 0.00
CA ARG A 12 -18.00 -1.25 0.90
C ARG A 12 -17.20 -1.35 2.20
N LYS A 13 -17.16 -2.54 2.82
CA LYS A 13 -16.36 -2.75 4.05
C LYS A 13 -14.86 -2.55 3.77
N ARG A 14 -14.37 -3.09 2.65
CA ARG A 14 -12.97 -2.94 2.22
C ARG A 14 -12.64 -1.49 1.87
N LEU A 15 -13.52 -0.79 1.16
CA LEU A 15 -13.35 0.62 0.86
C LEU A 15 -13.27 1.47 2.13
N ALA A 16 -14.12 1.20 3.13
CA ALA A 16 -14.07 1.89 4.41
C ALA A 16 -12.76 1.63 5.18
N GLU A 17 -12.24 0.40 5.12
CA GLU A 17 -10.94 0.03 5.69
C GLU A 17 -9.80 0.77 4.97
N ILE A 18 -9.80 0.74 3.63
CA ILE A 18 -8.78 1.41 2.81
C ILE A 18 -8.80 2.92 3.05
N SER A 19 -9.98 3.55 3.05
CA SER A 19 -10.12 4.98 3.32
C SER A 19 -9.70 5.33 4.75
N GLY A 20 -10.02 4.48 5.72
CA GLY A 20 -9.62 4.68 7.13
C GLY A 20 -8.11 4.63 7.32
N VAL A 21 -7.41 3.67 6.67
CA VAL A 21 -5.95 3.61 6.69
C VAL A 21 -5.34 4.80 5.97
N ALA A 22 -5.84 5.18 4.79
CA ALA A 22 -5.35 6.33 4.05
C ALA A 22 -5.50 7.64 4.85
N ALA A 23 -6.64 7.85 5.52
CA ALA A 23 -6.83 9.00 6.41
C ALA A 23 -5.85 8.98 7.59
N ARG A 24 -5.57 7.82 8.20
CA ARG A 24 -4.56 7.72 9.28
C ARG A 24 -3.17 8.26 8.87
N PHE A 25 -2.81 8.21 7.59
CA PHE A 25 -1.55 8.73 7.07
C PHE A 25 -1.68 10.14 6.44
N GLY A 26 -2.82 10.81 6.60
CA GLY A 26 -3.01 12.17 6.11
C GLY A 26 -3.25 12.26 4.59
N LEU A 27 -3.85 11.22 3.98
CA LEU A 27 -4.18 11.17 2.55
C LEU A 27 -5.64 11.60 2.26
N GLU A 28 -6.25 12.40 3.12
CA GLU A 28 -7.64 12.86 2.99
C GLU A 28 -7.86 13.65 1.71
N ALA A 29 -6.90 14.48 1.31
CA ALA A 29 -6.95 15.21 0.04
C ALA A 29 -7.04 14.26 -1.17
N VAL A 30 -6.35 13.11 -1.11
CA VAL A 30 -6.43 12.07 -2.16
C VAL A 30 -7.79 11.37 -2.11
N LEU A 31 -8.28 11.05 -0.92
CA LEU A 31 -9.61 10.44 -0.74
C LEU A 31 -10.74 11.36 -1.22
N LEU A 32 -10.65 12.66 -0.96
CA LEU A 32 -11.61 13.66 -1.43
C LEU A 32 -11.62 13.74 -2.96
N ARG A 33 -10.45 13.73 -3.61
CA ARG A 33 -10.34 13.72 -5.08
C ARG A 33 -10.93 12.45 -5.70
N LEU A 34 -10.89 11.32 -5.00
CA LEU A 34 -11.47 10.06 -5.44
C LEU A 34 -12.96 9.92 -5.10
N GLY A 35 -13.58 10.92 -4.45
CA GLY A 35 -14.98 10.86 -4.01
C GLY A 35 -15.23 9.90 -2.83
N LEU A 36 -14.18 9.55 -2.08
CA LEU A 36 -14.20 8.61 -0.96
C LEU A 36 -14.11 9.30 0.42
N GLY A 37 -14.17 10.63 0.47
CA GLY A 37 -14.05 11.43 1.70
C GLY A 37 -15.33 12.20 2.05
N GLY A 38 -15.71 12.18 3.33
CA GLY A 38 -16.79 12.99 3.89
C GLY A 38 -16.23 14.23 4.58
N GLY A 39 -16.32 15.39 3.91
CA GLY A 39 -16.30 16.75 4.49
C GLY A 39 -15.19 17.12 5.49
N GLY A 40 -14.24 17.94 5.04
CA GLY A 40 -13.28 18.65 5.89
C GLY A 40 -11.84 18.35 5.48
N ALA A 41 -11.35 19.02 4.45
CA ALA A 41 -9.92 19.10 4.17
C ALA A 41 -9.31 20.00 5.27
N ASP A 42 -8.84 19.38 6.35
CA ASP A 42 -7.91 20.05 7.25
C ASP A 42 -6.49 19.93 6.67
N GLU A 43 -5.74 20.98 6.89
CA GLU A 43 -4.59 21.37 6.09
C GLU A 43 -3.44 20.34 6.08
N THR A 44 -2.79 20.33 4.93
CA THR A 44 -1.77 19.42 4.41
C THR A 44 -0.43 19.41 5.18
N ASP A 45 -0.42 19.52 6.50
CA ASP A 45 0.79 19.72 7.30
C ASP A 45 1.04 18.60 8.31
N GLY A 46 1.17 17.37 7.80
CA GLY A 46 1.87 16.34 8.56
C GLY A 46 3.37 16.65 8.51
N PRO A 47 4.14 16.45 9.61
CA PRO A 47 5.58 16.76 9.65
C PRO A 47 6.40 15.96 8.63
N GLU A 48 5.82 14.90 8.05
CA GLU A 48 6.45 14.02 7.09
C GLU A 48 5.98 14.31 5.65
N PRO A 49 6.89 14.27 4.65
CA PRO A 49 6.55 14.46 3.25
C PRO A 49 5.46 13.50 2.76
N LEU A 50 4.60 13.99 1.86
CA LEU A 50 3.51 13.21 1.26
C LEU A 50 3.96 11.88 0.63
N PRO A 51 5.11 11.79 -0.10
CA PRO A 51 5.63 10.52 -0.61
C PRO A 51 5.82 9.46 0.48
N ARG A 52 6.43 9.86 1.61
CA ARG A 52 6.73 8.97 2.73
C ARG A 52 5.46 8.49 3.43
N ARG A 53 4.51 9.40 3.66
CA ARG A 53 3.20 9.06 4.22
C ARG A 53 2.42 8.10 3.32
N THR A 54 2.52 8.28 2.01
CA THR A 54 1.89 7.36 1.05
C THR A 54 2.53 5.98 1.09
N ARG A 55 3.87 5.90 1.14
CA ARG A 55 4.58 4.62 1.30
C ARG A 55 4.12 3.87 2.56
N GLN A 56 4.07 4.55 3.70
CA GLN A 56 3.63 3.95 4.97
C GLN A 56 2.17 3.49 4.92
N ALA A 57 1.30 4.23 4.23
CA ALA A 57 -0.08 3.80 3.99
C ALA A 57 -0.12 2.50 3.16
N LEU A 58 0.69 2.38 2.10
CA LEU A 58 0.77 1.16 1.29
C LEU A 58 1.27 -0.05 2.10
N GLU A 59 2.25 0.15 3.00
CA GLU A 59 2.72 -0.89 3.93
C GLU A 59 1.62 -1.33 4.89
N ALA A 60 0.91 -0.38 5.50
CA ALA A 60 -0.16 -0.66 6.45
C ALA A 60 -1.38 -1.33 5.80
N LEU A 61 -1.66 -1.02 4.53
CA LEU A 61 -2.71 -1.68 3.73
C LEU A 61 -2.34 -3.11 3.31
N GLY A 62 -1.07 -3.50 3.46
CA GLY A 62 -0.59 -4.87 3.29
C GLY A 62 -0.07 -5.22 1.90
N PRO A 63 0.20 -6.52 1.65
CA PRO A 63 1.08 -6.98 0.55
C PRO A 63 0.59 -6.62 -0.85
N THR A 64 -0.73 -6.50 -1.06
CA THR A 64 -1.29 -6.07 -2.34
C THR A 64 -0.92 -4.62 -2.66
N PHE A 65 -0.97 -3.73 -1.67
CA PHE A 65 -0.65 -2.32 -1.83
C PHE A 65 0.87 -2.07 -1.83
N VAL A 66 1.64 -2.89 -1.10
CA VAL A 66 3.11 -2.93 -1.24
C VAL A 66 3.50 -3.24 -2.68
N LYS A 67 2.91 -4.26 -3.32
CA LYS A 67 3.16 -4.58 -4.73
C LYS A 67 2.78 -3.45 -5.67
N LEU A 68 1.68 -2.74 -5.41
CA LEU A 68 1.32 -1.56 -6.18
C LEU A 68 2.40 -0.47 -6.10
N GLY A 69 2.90 -0.18 -4.89
CA GLY A 69 3.99 0.78 -4.71
C GLY A 69 5.29 0.34 -5.42
N GLN A 70 5.62 -0.95 -5.35
CA GLN A 70 6.76 -1.51 -6.09
C GLN A 70 6.61 -1.32 -7.61
N ILE A 71 5.44 -1.61 -8.19
CA ILE A 71 5.18 -1.36 -9.62
C ILE A 71 5.31 0.14 -9.93
N LEU A 72 4.76 1.01 -9.08
CA LEU A 72 4.81 2.46 -9.27
C LEU A 72 6.25 3.02 -9.19
N SER A 73 7.12 2.46 -8.34
CA SER A 73 8.54 2.87 -8.28
C SER A 73 9.28 2.66 -9.61
N THR A 74 8.83 1.73 -10.46
CA THR A 74 9.44 1.49 -11.78
C THR A 74 8.96 2.46 -12.86
N ARG A 75 7.98 3.34 -12.55
CA ARG A 75 7.31 4.24 -13.50
C ARG A 75 7.77 5.69 -13.32
N SER A 76 9.02 5.95 -13.70
CA SER A 76 9.60 7.31 -13.65
C SER A 76 8.92 8.32 -14.59
N ASP A 77 8.10 7.85 -15.51
CA ASP A 77 7.24 8.65 -16.37
C ASP A 77 5.96 9.14 -15.67
N LEU A 78 5.56 8.51 -14.55
CA LEU A 78 4.34 8.84 -13.82
C LEU A 78 4.58 9.56 -12.50
N LEU A 79 5.75 9.37 -11.88
CA LEU A 79 6.04 9.85 -10.53
C LEU A 79 7.32 10.70 -10.50
N PRO A 80 7.34 11.81 -9.75
CA PRO A 80 8.58 12.55 -9.53
C PRO A 80 9.58 11.75 -8.68
N ALA A 81 10.86 12.16 -8.71
CA ALA A 81 11.97 11.38 -8.16
C ALA A 81 11.87 11.11 -6.64
N ASP A 82 11.29 12.03 -5.88
CA ASP A 82 11.05 11.89 -4.44
C ASP A 82 10.03 10.77 -4.12
N TRP A 83 9.02 10.59 -4.98
CA TRP A 83 8.07 9.47 -4.88
C TRP A 83 8.71 8.13 -5.21
N ILE A 84 9.54 8.09 -6.25
CA ILE A 84 10.27 6.87 -6.64
C ILE A 84 11.18 6.42 -5.49
N ALA A 85 11.98 7.34 -4.94
CA ALA A 85 12.91 7.05 -3.85
C ALA A 85 12.21 6.51 -2.59
N GLU A 86 11.01 6.99 -2.27
CA GLU A 86 10.21 6.39 -1.20
C GLU A 86 9.71 5.00 -1.61
N PHE A 87 9.08 4.84 -2.78
CA PHE A 87 8.50 3.55 -3.15
C PHE A 87 9.53 2.44 -3.42
N GLU A 88 10.77 2.77 -3.78
CA GLU A 88 11.88 1.81 -3.86
C GLU A 88 12.15 1.11 -2.51
N GLN A 89 11.93 1.80 -1.39
CA GLN A 89 12.11 1.20 -0.06
C GLN A 89 11.15 0.02 0.19
N LEU A 90 9.99 -0.02 -0.51
CA LEU A 90 9.04 -1.14 -0.45
C LEU A 90 9.62 -2.43 -1.05
N GLN A 91 10.67 -2.35 -1.87
CA GLN A 91 11.33 -3.52 -2.45
C GLN A 91 12.29 -4.17 -1.46
N SER A 92 12.88 -3.38 -0.56
CA SER A 92 13.97 -3.82 0.32
C SER A 92 13.58 -3.99 1.79
N ALA A 93 12.39 -3.52 2.20
CA ALA A 93 11.94 -3.53 3.61
C ALA A 93 11.21 -4.81 4.06
N GLY A 94 11.35 -5.92 3.33
CA GLY A 94 10.69 -7.17 3.68
C GLY A 94 11.28 -7.81 4.96
N PRO A 95 10.46 -8.44 5.83
CA PRO A 95 10.97 -9.23 6.94
C PRO A 95 11.85 -10.36 6.40
N THR A 96 13.08 -10.45 6.91
CA THR A 96 14.03 -11.51 6.55
C THR A 96 13.74 -12.76 7.36
N LEU A 97 13.75 -13.92 6.70
CA LEU A 97 13.72 -15.23 7.36
C LEU A 97 15.14 -15.78 7.40
N ASP A 98 15.49 -16.49 8.48
CA ASP A 98 16.78 -17.18 8.58
C ASP A 98 16.92 -18.21 7.45
N PHE A 99 18.10 -18.26 6.84
CA PHE A 99 18.37 -19.18 5.73
C PHE A 99 18.25 -20.64 6.17
N GLU A 100 18.59 -20.96 7.42
CA GLU A 100 18.46 -22.34 7.93
C GLU A 100 17.00 -22.82 8.00
N ALA A 101 16.04 -21.90 8.15
CA ALA A 101 14.62 -22.24 8.07
C ALA A 101 14.15 -22.47 6.61
N LEU A 102 14.85 -21.91 5.63
CA LEU A 102 14.53 -22.02 4.20
C LEU A 102 15.23 -23.20 3.51
N ARG A 103 16.46 -23.51 3.94
CA ARG A 103 17.33 -24.55 3.37
C ARG A 103 16.59 -25.86 3.05
N PRO A 104 15.86 -26.51 3.97
CA PRO A 104 15.23 -27.81 3.68
C PRO A 104 14.17 -27.72 2.58
N GLU A 105 13.40 -26.63 2.51
CA GLU A 105 12.39 -26.42 1.47
C GLU A 105 13.05 -26.20 0.10
N VAL A 106 14.17 -25.47 0.07
CA VAL A 106 14.94 -25.22 -1.16
C VAL A 106 15.60 -26.49 -1.67
N GLU A 107 16.23 -27.28 -0.80
CA GLU A 107 16.84 -28.57 -1.14
C GLU A 107 15.78 -29.56 -1.66
N ALA A 108 14.61 -29.61 -1.01
CA ALA A 108 13.49 -30.42 -1.48
C ALA A 108 12.98 -29.98 -2.86
N ALA A 109 12.90 -28.68 -3.12
CA ALA A 109 12.47 -28.13 -4.41
C ALA A 109 13.48 -28.39 -5.55
N LEU A 110 14.77 -28.52 -5.22
CA LEU A 110 15.85 -28.76 -6.19
C LEU A 110 16.20 -30.24 -6.36
N GLY A 111 15.59 -31.13 -5.58
CA GLY A 111 15.75 -32.59 -5.72
C GLY A 111 16.86 -33.21 -4.87
N GLY A 112 17.37 -32.49 -3.87
CA GLY A 112 18.43 -32.95 -2.96
C GLY A 112 19.84 -32.58 -3.40
#